data_AF-A0A5R2N0H6-F1
#
_entry.id   AF-A0A5R2N0H6-F1
#
_cell.length_a   1.000
_cell.length_b   1.000
_cell.length_c   1.000
_cell.angle_alpha   90.00
_cell.angle_beta   90.00
_cell.angle_gamma   90.00
#
_symmetry.space_group_name_H-M   'P 1'
#
loop_
_entity.id
_entity.type
_entity.pdbx_description
1 polymer ?
#
loop_
_entity_poly.entity_id
_entity_poly.type
_entity_poly.pdbx_seq_one_letter_code
_entity_poly.pdbx_strand_id
1 'polypeptide(L)' 'SDGAFILFHLAEEGRLVAASGIGPGNAVARDIRLAEMLIGKRAKPSVEALESPDVKLKALLAA' A
#
# COMPACT_ATOMS: atom_id res chain seq x y z
N SER A 1 15.41 8.12 -6.00
CA SER A 1 14.23 7.43 -6.54
C SER A 1 14.66 6.64 -7.75
N ASP A 2 14.90 5.35 -7.60
CA ASP A 2 15.28 4.48 -8.74
C ASP A 2 14.02 4.00 -9.50
N GLY A 3 12.97 4.83 -9.53
CA GLY A 3 11.70 4.48 -10.15
C GLY A 3 10.89 3.41 -9.41
N ALA A 4 11.08 3.23 -8.10
CA ALA A 4 10.30 2.27 -7.32
C ALA A 4 8.91 2.83 -6.91
N PHE A 5 7.85 2.03 -7.04
CA PHE A 5 6.48 2.42 -6.70
C PHE A 5 5.60 1.22 -6.37
N ILE A 6 4.45 1.49 -5.74
CA ILE A 6 3.41 0.51 -5.43
C ILE A 6 2.12 0.88 -6.19
N LEU A 7 1.44 -0.11 -6.75
CA LEU A 7 0.09 0.00 -7.30
C LEU A 7 -0.90 -0.65 -6.33
N PHE A 8 -1.86 0.12 -5.83
CA PHE A 8 -2.93 -0.37 -4.96
C PHE A 8 -4.19 -0.65 -5.77
N HIS A 9 -4.87 -1.74 -5.45
CA HIS A 9 -6.13 -2.11 -6.08
C HIS A 9 -7.22 -2.12 -5.02
N LEU A 10 -8.27 -1.34 -5.27
CA LEU A 10 -9.42 -1.23 -4.39
C LEU A 10 -10.61 -1.98 -4.99
N ALA A 11 -11.40 -2.62 -4.12
CA ALA A 11 -12.75 -3.01 -4.47
C ALA A 11 -13.66 -1.77 -4.57
N GLU A 12 -14.84 -1.91 -5.17
CA GLU A 12 -15.80 -0.81 -5.36
C GLU A 12 -16.15 -0.11 -4.03
N GLU A 13 -16.18 -0.85 -2.91
CA GLU A 13 -16.47 -0.31 -1.59
C GLU A 13 -15.26 0.35 -0.88
N GLY A 14 -14.16 0.59 -1.60
CA GLY A 14 -12.94 1.26 -1.12
C GLY A 14 -11.99 0.37 -0.31
N ARG A 15 -12.23 -0.94 -0.25
CA ARG A 15 -11.36 -1.88 0.48
C ARG A 15 -10.13 -2.21 -0.33
N LEU A 16 -8.96 -2.20 0.31
CA LEU A 16 -7.72 -2.65 -0.31
C LEU A 16 -7.75 -4.16 -0.52
N VAL A 17 -7.58 -4.60 -1.78
CA VAL A 17 -7.66 -6.02 -2.16
C VAL A 17 -6.37 -6.57 -2.77
N ALA A 18 -5.52 -5.72 -3.35
CA ALA A 18 -4.21 -6.14 -3.83
C ALA A 18 -3.21 -4.98 -3.83
N ALA A 19 -1.91 -5.33 -3.81
CA ALA A 19 -0.82 -4.39 -3.96
C ALA A 19 0.29 -5.03 -4.82
N SER A 20 0.79 -4.28 -5.81
CA SER A 20 1.89 -4.71 -6.69
C SER A 20 3.05 -3.73 -6.52
N GLY A 21 4.27 -4.23 -6.32
CA GLY A 21 5.45 -3.39 -6.09
C GLY A 21 6.46 -3.55 -7.23
N ILE A 22 6.94 -2.43 -7.75
CA ILE A 22 7.92 -2.39 -8.84
C ILE A 22 9.12 -1.59 -8.35
N GLY A 23 10.34 -2.13 -8.50
CA GLY A 23 11.57 -1.46 -8.11
C GLY A 23 12.77 -2.42 -8.07
N PRO A 24 14.01 -1.90 -8.07
CA PRO A 24 15.21 -2.73 -8.03
C PRO A 24 15.39 -3.41 -6.66
N GLY A 25 15.90 -4.65 -6.67
CA GLY A 25 16.27 -5.37 -5.45
C GLY A 25 15.13 -5.47 -4.44
N ASN A 26 15.37 -4.97 -3.21
CA ASN A 26 14.41 -5.00 -2.11
C ASN A 26 13.70 -3.65 -1.88
N ALA A 27 13.77 -2.71 -2.83
CA ALA A 27 13.29 -1.34 -2.65
C ALA A 27 11.82 -1.25 -2.18
N VAL A 28 10.97 -2.17 -2.62
CA VAL A 28 9.52 -2.22 -2.28
C VAL A 28 9.15 -3.28 -1.25
N ALA A 29 10.12 -4.09 -0.78
CA ALA A 29 9.82 -5.30 0.00
C ALA A 29 9.10 -4.99 1.32
N ARG A 30 9.51 -3.92 2.01
CA ARG A 30 8.87 -3.48 3.25
C ARG A 30 7.45 -3.00 3.02
N ASP A 31 7.23 -2.20 1.99
CA ASP A 31 5.93 -1.60 1.70
C ASP A 31 4.92 -2.66 1.27
N ILE A 32 5.35 -3.66 0.48
CA ILE A 32 4.51 -4.82 0.13
C ILE A 32 4.09 -5.60 1.37
N ARG A 33 5.01 -5.86 2.31
CA ARG A 33 4.63 -6.58 3.53
C ARG A 33 3.62 -5.81 4.38
N LEU A 34 3.70 -4.48 4.41
CA LEU A 34 2.70 -3.65 5.10
C LEU A 34 1.36 -3.63 4.36
N ALA A 35 1.38 -3.60 3.02
CA ALA A 35 0.18 -3.69 2.20
C ALA A 35 -0.54 -5.04 2.36
N GLU A 36 0.20 -6.15 2.42
CA GLU A 36 -0.35 -7.49 2.73
C GLU A 36 -1.09 -7.49 4.08
N MET A 37 -0.53 -6.84 5.11
CA MET A 37 -1.19 -6.73 6.40
C MET A 37 -2.48 -5.90 6.33
N LEU A 38 -2.50 -4.81 5.57
CA LEU A 38 -3.69 -4.00 5.34
C LEU A 38 -4.78 -4.79 4.59
N ILE A 39 -4.40 -5.55 3.56
CA ILE A 39 -5.29 -6.45 2.83
C ILE A 39 -5.87 -7.51 3.77
N GLY A 40 -5.02 -8.16 4.59
CA GLY A 40 -5.45 -9.15 5.58
C GLY A 40 -6.42 -8.59 6.62
N LYS A 41 -6.26 -7.31 6.99
CA LYS A 41 -7.18 -6.57 7.86
C LYS A 41 -8.46 -6.09 7.16
N ARG A 42 -8.59 -6.31 5.84
CA ARG A 42 -9.69 -5.78 5.03
C ARG A 42 -9.81 -4.25 5.15
N ALA A 43 -8.68 -3.56 5.28
CA ALA A 43 -8.62 -2.13 5.52
C ALA A 43 -9.24 -1.32 4.38
N LYS A 44 -9.82 -0.17 4.72
CA LYS A 44 -10.40 0.82 3.79
C LYS A 44 -9.70 2.18 3.92
N PRO A 45 -8.38 2.26 3.69
CA PRO A 45 -7.69 3.54 3.68
C PRO A 45 -8.27 4.44 2.57
N SER A 46 -8.23 5.75 2.78
CA SER A 46 -8.67 6.69 1.74
C SER A 46 -7.73 6.65 0.53
N VAL A 47 -8.23 6.99 -0.64
CA VAL A 47 -7.44 6.99 -1.88
C VAL A 47 -6.29 7.99 -1.77
N GLU A 48 -6.56 9.15 -1.19
CA GLU A 48 -5.58 10.23 -0.98
C GLU A 48 -4.42 9.77 -0.09
N ALA A 49 -4.72 8.93 0.92
CA ALA A 49 -3.72 8.35 1.80
C ALA A 49 -2.84 7.30 1.10
N LEU A 50 -3.36 6.60 0.10
CA LEU A 50 -2.61 5.62 -0.70
C LEU A 50 -1.75 6.28 -1.79
N GLU A 51 -2.21 7.40 -2.35
CA GLU A 51 -1.49 8.14 -3.40
C GLU A 51 -0.39 9.06 -2.82
N SER A 52 -0.50 9.44 -1.56
CA SER A 52 0.45 10.35 -0.92
C SER A 52 1.77 9.64 -0.55
N PRO A 53 2.93 10.07 -1.09
CA PRO A 53 4.23 9.55 -0.66
C PRO A 53 4.60 9.94 0.78
N ASP A 54 3.91 10.93 1.36
CA ASP A 54 4.14 11.39 2.73
C ASP A 54 3.42 10.51 3.77
N VAL A 55 2.42 9.73 3.34
CA VAL A 55 1.67 8.82 4.21
C VAL A 55 2.39 7.47 4.29
N LYS A 56 2.89 7.15 5.49
CA LYS A 56 3.52 5.86 5.75
C LYS A 56 2.46 4.76 5.85
N LEU A 57 2.56 3.70 5.06
CA LEU A 57 1.63 2.54 5.12
C LEU A 57 1.49 1.94 6.53
N LYS A 58 2.55 1.95 7.33
CA LYS A 58 2.49 1.47 8.72
C LYS A 58 1.50 2.26 9.58
N ALA A 59 1.33 3.57 9.34
CA ALA A 59 0.39 4.40 10.10
C ALA A 59 -1.07 3.97 9.81
N LEU A 60 -1.35 3.49 8.60
CA LEU A 60 -2.67 3.01 8.19
C LEU A 60 -3.07 1.69 8.88
N LEU A 61 -2.13 0.95 9.48
CA LEU A 61 -2.42 -0.29 10.20
C LEU A 61 -3.01 -0.07 11.60
N ALA A 62 -2.83 1.14 12.15
CA ALA A 62 -3.31 1.53 13.47
C ALA A 62 -4.70 2.20 13.43
N ALA A 63 -5.20 2.49 12.23
CA ALA A 63 -6.51 3.09 11.99
C ALA A 63 -7.63 2.03 11.95
#